data_AF-A0A7C4GGU7-F1
#
_entry.id   AF-A0A7C4GGU7-F1
#
_cell.length_a   1.000
_cell.length_b   1.000
_cell.length_c   1.000
_cell.angle_alpha   90.00
_cell.angle_beta   90.00
_cell.angle_gamma   90.00
#
_symmetry.space_group_name_H-M   'P 1'
#
loop_
_entity.id
_entity.type
_entity.pdbx_description
1 polymer ?
#
loop_
_entity_poly.entity_id
_entity_poly.type
_entity_poly.pdbx_seq_one_letter_code
_entity_poly.pdbx_strand_id
1 'polypeptide(L)'
;MTQLNYRLNEGGGEAFYELGITDDGIPVGLTDEEASESLAIIEKITERLGAKFMIVRKERAARGYVYELLIRRTLDVPPIQLSIALLGNVDAGKSTLKGVLISGSLDDGDGFAMSQVARYLHELKYRRSSS
;
A
#
# COMPACT_ATOMS: atom_id res chain seq x y z
N MET A 1 8.69 0.06 -24.13
CA MET A 1 8.20 -0.22 -22.76
C MET A 1 9.09 0.54 -21.79
N THR A 2 8.51 1.35 -20.90
CA THR A 2 9.26 2.26 -20.02
C THR A 2 9.58 1.59 -18.67
N GLN A 3 10.74 1.88 -18.09
CA GLN A 3 11.19 1.39 -16.77
C GLN A 3 10.14 1.61 -15.65
N LEU A 4 9.43 2.74 -15.69
CA LEU A 4 8.37 3.04 -14.72
C LEU A 4 7.19 2.06 -14.81
N ASN A 5 6.78 1.66 -16.02
CA ASN A 5 5.68 0.71 -16.18
C ASN A 5 6.05 -0.69 -15.65
N TYR A 6 7.32 -1.09 -15.78
CA TYR A 6 7.83 -2.32 -15.19
C TYR A 6 7.77 -2.26 -13.66
N ARG A 7 8.27 -1.17 -13.06
CA ARG A 7 8.25 -0.99 -11.59
C ARG A 7 6.86 -0.93 -10.98
N LEU A 8 5.91 -0.28 -11.66
CA LEU A 8 4.52 -0.26 -11.20
C LEU A 8 3.87 -1.64 -11.24
N ASN A 9 4.24 -2.52 -12.18
CA ASN A 9 3.68 -3.87 -12.23
C ASN A 9 4.27 -4.79 -11.16
N GLU A 10 5.58 -4.69 -10.88
CA GLU A 10 6.21 -5.48 -9.80
C GLU A 10 5.80 -4.99 -8.40
N GLY A 11 5.65 -3.68 -8.21
CA GLY A 11 5.31 -3.05 -6.93
C GLY A 11 3.83 -3.02 -6.58
N GLY A 12 2.99 -3.87 -7.19
CA GLY A 12 1.55 -3.92 -6.88
C GLY A 12 0.77 -2.66 -7.26
N GLY A 13 1.28 -1.88 -8.22
CA GLY A 13 0.69 -0.62 -8.66
C GLY A 13 1.33 0.63 -8.05
N GLU A 14 2.39 0.49 -7.23
CA GLU A 14 3.09 1.59 -6.57
C GLU A 14 4.60 1.55 -6.83
N ALA A 15 5.23 2.72 -6.94
CA ALA A 15 6.67 2.86 -7.08
C ALA A 15 7.16 4.20 -6.52
N PHE A 16 8.33 4.20 -5.89
CA PHE A 16 9.05 5.42 -5.51
C PHE A 16 10.02 5.85 -6.62
N TYR A 17 10.14 7.16 -6.81
CA TYR A 17 11.03 7.77 -7.79
C TYR A 17 11.73 8.97 -7.18
N GLU A 18 13.05 9.04 -7.35
CA GLU A 18 13.86 10.13 -6.82
C GLU A 18 14.36 11.03 -7.96
N LEU A 19 14.23 12.34 -7.77
CA LEU A 19 14.71 13.36 -8.70
C LEU A 19 15.81 14.20 -8.07
N GLY A 20 16.84 14.53 -8.85
CA GLY A 20 17.99 15.30 -8.38
C GLY A 20 19.09 14.44 -7.76
N ILE A 21 19.06 13.13 -8.01
CA ILE A 21 20.12 12.18 -7.66
C ILE A 21 20.86 11.79 -8.94
N THR A 22 22.18 11.65 -8.88
CA THR A 22 22.98 11.13 -9.99
C THR A 22 22.86 9.61 -10.11
N ASP A 23 23.33 9.04 -11.22
CA ASP A 23 23.38 7.58 -11.41
C ASP A 23 24.20 6.85 -10.32
N ASP A 24 25.12 7.57 -9.65
CA ASP A 24 25.92 7.09 -8.52
C ASP A 24 25.23 7.23 -7.14
N GLY A 25 23.97 7.68 -7.10
CA GLY A 25 23.22 7.87 -5.86
C GLY A 25 23.56 9.16 -5.10
N ILE A 26 24.27 10.11 -5.72
CA ILE A 26 24.70 11.35 -5.06
C ILE A 26 23.60 12.42 -5.19
N PRO A 27 23.09 12.99 -4.09
CA PRO A 27 22.08 14.04 -4.13
C PRO A 27 22.72 15.38 -4.55
N VAL A 28 22.66 15.69 -5.84
CA VAL A 28 23.11 16.98 -6.39
C VAL A 28 22.04 18.04 -6.24
N GLY A 29 20.77 17.65 -6.42
CA GLY A 29 19.60 18.51 -6.39
C GLY A 29 19.31 19.19 -7.72
N LEU A 30 18.02 19.45 -7.95
CA LEU A 30 17.51 20.19 -9.10
C LEU A 30 17.21 21.64 -8.69
N THR A 31 17.49 22.58 -9.60
CA THR A 31 16.98 23.94 -9.51
C THR A 31 15.44 23.97 -9.64
N ASP A 32 14.80 25.07 -9.27
CA ASP A 32 13.34 25.17 -9.37
C ASP A 32 12.86 25.10 -10.84
N GLU A 33 13.63 25.61 -11.80
CA GLU A 33 13.31 25.46 -13.23
C GLU A 33 13.42 23.99 -13.68
N GLU A 34 14.53 23.30 -13.38
CA GLU A 34 14.73 21.89 -13.74
C GLU A 34 13.70 20.97 -13.09
N ALA A 35 13.32 21.26 -11.84
CA ALA A 35 12.30 20.52 -11.12
C ALA A 35 10.94 20.68 -11.81
N SER A 36 10.57 21.89 -12.22
CA SER A 36 9.31 22.17 -12.93
C SER A 36 9.22 21.38 -14.24
N GLU A 37 10.28 21.39 -15.05
CA GLU A 37 10.34 20.62 -16.29
C GLU A 37 10.25 19.10 -16.04
N SER A 38 10.98 18.60 -15.04
CA SER A 38 11.00 17.19 -14.69
C SER A 38 9.62 16.70 -14.21
N LEU A 39 8.96 17.48 -13.36
CA LEU A 39 7.62 17.17 -12.87
C LEU A 39 6.58 17.19 -13.99
N ALA A 40 6.67 18.13 -14.94
CA ALA A 40 5.79 18.18 -16.10
C ALA A 40 5.97 16.96 -17.04
N ILE A 41 7.19 16.44 -17.14
CA ILE A 41 7.46 15.19 -17.89
C ILE A 41 6.83 14.00 -17.15
N ILE A 42 7.03 13.91 -15.83
CA ILE A 42 6.45 12.83 -15.03
C ILE A 42 4.93 12.86 -15.10
N GLU A 43 4.30 14.03 -15.04
CA GLU A 43 2.86 14.18 -15.19
C GLU A 43 2.36 13.52 -16.48
N LYS A 44 2.94 13.88 -17.62
CA LYS A 44 2.62 13.28 -18.94
C LYS A 44 2.83 11.78 -18.97
N ILE A 45 3.88 11.26 -18.32
CA ILE A 45 4.14 9.82 -18.26
C ILE A 45 3.07 9.14 -17.40
N THR A 46 2.74 9.70 -16.24
CA THR A 46 1.76 9.12 -15.31
C THR A 46 0.35 9.12 -15.90
N GLU A 47 -0.06 10.17 -16.61
CA GLU A 47 -1.34 10.21 -17.33
C GLU A 47 -1.46 9.06 -18.34
N ARG A 48 -0.41 8.83 -19.14
CA ARG A 48 -0.39 7.75 -20.15
C ARG A 48 -0.42 6.34 -19.52
N LEU A 49 0.01 6.22 -18.27
CA LEU A 49 0.03 4.96 -17.51
C LEU A 49 -1.20 4.78 -16.61
N GLY A 50 -2.15 5.72 -16.61
CA GLY A 50 -3.29 5.71 -15.68
C GLY A 50 -2.85 5.81 -14.22
N ALA A 51 -1.78 6.55 -13.95
CA ALA A 51 -1.20 6.73 -12.63
C ALA A 51 -1.23 8.19 -12.20
N LYS A 52 -1.06 8.43 -10.91
CA LYS A 52 -0.83 9.74 -10.32
C LYS A 52 0.44 9.69 -9.49
N PHE A 53 1.12 10.84 -9.37
CA PHE A 53 2.26 10.98 -8.49
C PHE A 53 1.96 11.99 -7.38
N MET A 54 2.70 11.88 -6.29
CA MET A 54 2.66 12.79 -5.15
C MET A 54 4.06 12.94 -4.57
N ILE A 55 4.45 14.16 -4.24
CA ILE A 55 5.74 14.45 -3.62
C ILE A 55 5.64 14.06 -2.14
N VAL A 56 6.41 13.04 -1.73
CA VAL A 56 6.44 12.57 -0.34
C VAL A 56 7.58 13.21 0.45
N ARG A 57 8.64 13.63 -0.24
CA ARG A 57 9.79 14.30 0.38
C ARG A 57 10.38 15.36 -0.55
N LYS A 58 10.77 16.50 0.03
CA LYS A 58 11.55 17.56 -0.63
C LYS A 58 12.71 17.94 0.29
N GLU A 59 13.94 17.68 -0.12
CA GLU A 59 15.13 17.95 0.69
C GLU A 59 16.08 18.90 -0.01
N ARG A 60 16.77 19.74 0.75
CA ARG A 60 17.76 20.66 0.20
C ARG A 60 19.08 19.92 -0.04
N ALA A 61 19.60 20.05 -1.26
CA ALA A 61 20.89 19.52 -1.68
C ALA A 61 21.81 20.66 -2.14
N ALA A 62 23.01 20.31 -2.62
CA ALA A 62 24.06 21.28 -2.94
C ALA A 62 23.64 22.33 -3.99
N ARG A 63 22.94 21.91 -5.05
CA ARG A 63 22.51 22.77 -6.17
C ARG A 63 21.04 23.21 -6.09
N GLY A 64 20.24 22.59 -5.24
CA GLY A 64 18.81 22.87 -5.17
C GLY A 64 18.06 21.89 -4.28
N TYR A 65 17.04 21.21 -4.82
CA TYR A 65 16.22 20.26 -4.08
C TYR A 65 16.20 18.87 -4.70
N VAL A 66 16.19 17.85 -3.84
CA VAL A 66 15.90 16.46 -4.20
C VAL A 66 14.43 16.21 -3.88
N TYR A 67 13.74 15.55 -4.81
CA TYR A 67 12.31 15.22 -4.66
C TYR A 67 12.15 13.71 -4.66
N GLU A 68 11.46 13.20 -3.66
CA GLU A 68 10.99 11.82 -3.63
C GLU A 68 9.51 11.82 -4.00
N LEU A 69 9.17 11.06 -5.03
CA LEU A 69 7.84 10.95 -5.58
C LEU A 69 7.32 9.55 -5.33
N LEU A 70 6.10 9.46 -4.80
CA LEU A 70 5.32 8.23 -4.81
C LEU A 70 4.42 8.25 -6.04
N ILE A 71 4.59 7.28 -6.93
CA ILE A 71 3.78 7.08 -8.13
C ILE A 71 2.87 5.88 -7.89
N ARG A 72 1.57 6.07 -8.04
CA ARG A 72 0.54 5.03 -7.83
C ARG A 72 -0.41 4.97 -9.01
N ARG A 73 -0.71 3.76 -9.50
CA ARG A 73 -1.79 3.56 -10.48
C ARG A 73 -3.11 4.02 -9.86
N THR A 74 -3.82 4.87 -10.58
CA THR A 74 -5.18 5.24 -10.22
C THR A 74 -6.04 4.01 -10.53
N LEU A 75 -6.50 3.34 -9.48
CA LEU A 75 -7.64 2.45 -9.63
C LEU A 75 -8.85 3.38 -9.72
N ASP A 76 -9.33 3.66 -10.94
CA ASP A 76 -10.57 4.45 -11.16
C ASP A 76 -11.78 3.81 -10.47
N VAL A 77 -11.68 2.52 -10.17
CA VAL A 77 -12.60 1.82 -9.28
C VAL A 77 -12.02 1.82 -7.86
N PRO A 78 -12.74 2.37 -6.86
CA PRO A 78 -12.36 2.14 -5.47
C PRO A 78 -12.26 0.63 -5.23
N PRO A 79 -11.36 0.18 -4.35
CA PRO A 79 -11.27 -1.24 -4.02
C PRO A 79 -12.66 -1.75 -3.65
N ILE A 80 -13.02 -2.95 -4.13
CA ILE A 80 -14.31 -3.54 -3.83
C ILE A 80 -14.44 -3.67 -2.32
N GLN A 81 -15.26 -2.83 -1.72
CA GLN A 81 -15.56 -2.87 -0.30
C GLN A 81 -16.78 -3.77 -0.11
N LEU A 82 -16.57 -4.93 0.50
CA LEU A 82 -17.64 -5.87 0.82
C LEU A 82 -17.83 -5.94 2.33
N SER A 83 -19.02 -5.59 2.80
CA SER A 83 -19.42 -5.76 4.20
C SER A 83 -20.16 -7.08 4.36
N ILE A 84 -19.50 -8.07 4.96
CA ILE A 84 -20.08 -9.39 5.24
C ILE A 84 -20.40 -9.48 6.74
N ALA A 85 -21.65 -9.79 7.08
CA ALA A 85 -22.04 -10.10 8.44
C ALA A 85 -22.15 -11.62 8.63
N LEU A 86 -21.52 -12.16 9.68
CA LEU A 86 -21.65 -13.56 10.06
C LEU A 86 -22.70 -13.69 11.17
N LEU A 87 -23.80 -14.38 10.87
CA LEU A 87 -24.91 -14.63 11.79
C LEU A 87 -25.02 -16.12 12.10
N GLY A 88 -25.43 -16.46 13.32
CA GLY A 88 -25.55 -17.85 13.76
C GLY A 88 -25.54 -17.98 15.28
N ASN A 89 -25.89 -19.16 15.78
CA ASN A 89 -25.95 -19.44 17.22
C ASN A 89 -24.59 -19.25 17.92
N VAL A 90 -24.61 -19.16 19.25
CA VAL A 90 -23.38 -19.24 20.06
C VAL A 90 -22.64 -20.55 19.71
N ASP A 91 -21.32 -20.49 19.62
CA ASP A 91 -20.42 -21.61 19.27
C ASP A 91 -20.57 -22.18 17.84
N ALA A 92 -21.31 -21.51 16.95
CA ALA A 92 -21.42 -21.89 15.53
C ALA A 92 -20.13 -21.67 14.70
N GLY A 93 -18.99 -21.38 15.33
CA GLY A 93 -17.71 -21.21 14.63
C GLY A 93 -17.57 -19.92 13.80
N LYS A 94 -18.41 -18.90 14.03
CA LYS A 94 -18.38 -17.62 13.28
C LYS A 94 -16.99 -16.95 13.32
N SER A 95 -16.43 -16.83 14.52
CA SER A 95 -15.12 -16.22 14.73
C SER A 95 -13.99 -17.08 14.15
N THR A 96 -14.16 -18.40 14.18
CA THR A 96 -13.25 -19.35 13.54
C THR A 96 -13.23 -19.18 12.02
N LEU A 97 -14.40 -19.11 11.38
CA LEU A 97 -14.51 -18.89 9.92
C LEU A 97 -13.88 -17.56 9.49
N LYS A 98 -14.11 -16.49 10.26
CA LYS A 98 -13.43 -15.20 10.06
C LYS A 98 -11.90 -15.37 10.12
N GLY A 99 -11.42 -16.11 11.12
CA GLY A 99 -10.01 -16.45 11.29
C GLY A 99 -9.40 -17.16 10.08
N VAL A 100 -10.07 -18.20 9.58
CA VAL A 100 -9.63 -18.99 8.42
C VAL A 100 -9.58 -18.13 7.17
N LEU A 101 -10.61 -17.31 6.92
CA LEU A 101 -10.66 -16.43 5.73
C LEU A 101 -9.58 -15.35 5.74
N ILE A 102 -9.20 -14.83 6.90
CA ILE A 102 -8.18 -13.78 7.02
C ILE A 102 -6.76 -14.37 6.96
N SER A 103 -6.52 -15.48 7.66
CA SER A 103 -5.19 -16.06 7.81
C SER A 103 -4.82 -17.07 6.70
N GLY A 104 -5.79 -17.57 5.93
CA GLY A 104 -5.60 -18.64 4.95
C GLY A 104 -5.23 -20.00 5.55
N SER A 105 -5.19 -20.12 6.88
CA SER A 105 -4.83 -21.34 7.61
C SER A 105 -6.10 -22.02 8.13
N LEU A 106 -6.17 -23.34 8.00
CA LEU A 106 -7.27 -24.11 8.59
C LEU A 106 -7.18 -24.08 10.11
N ASP A 107 -8.33 -24.02 10.78
CA ASP A 107 -8.37 -24.10 12.24
C ASP A 107 -7.91 -25.48 12.72
N ASP A 108 -7.16 -25.52 13.80
CA ASP A 108 -6.67 -26.75 14.44
C ASP A 108 -7.71 -27.42 15.34
N GLY A 109 -8.91 -26.83 15.44
CA GLY A 109 -10.00 -27.27 16.31
C GLY A 109 -9.89 -26.77 17.75
N ASP A 110 -8.80 -26.08 18.11
CA ASP A 110 -8.61 -25.47 19.44
C ASP A 110 -8.71 -23.93 19.41
N GLY A 111 -9.18 -23.37 18.29
CA GLY A 111 -9.41 -21.94 18.11
C GLY A 111 -8.18 -21.17 17.68
N PHE A 112 -7.18 -21.83 17.09
CA PHE A 112 -6.00 -21.17 16.51
C PHE A 112 -6.39 -20.09 15.49
N ALA A 113 -7.31 -20.39 14.56
CA ALA A 113 -7.74 -19.42 13.56
C ALA A 113 -8.45 -18.22 14.20
N MET A 114 -9.24 -18.45 15.24
CA MET A 114 -9.92 -17.39 16.00
C MET A 114 -8.91 -16.50 16.75
N SER A 115 -7.83 -17.07 17.27
CA SER A 115 -6.80 -16.33 18.01
C SER A 115 -6.08 -15.29 17.17
N GLN A 116 -5.90 -15.57 15.88
CA GLN A 116 -5.23 -14.69 14.92
C GLN A 116 -6.02 -13.40 14.61
N VAL A 117 -7.32 -13.38 14.91
CA VAL A 117 -8.23 -12.26 14.61
C VAL A 117 -8.88 -11.67 15.86
N ALA A 118 -8.45 -12.12 17.05
CA ALA A 118 -8.91 -11.61 18.33
C ALA A 118 -8.30 -10.24 18.61
N ARG A 119 -9.12 -9.29 19.08
CA ARG A 119 -8.66 -7.93 19.36
C ARG A 119 -8.35 -7.73 20.85
N TYR A 120 -8.95 -8.54 21.71
CA TYR A 120 -8.82 -8.40 23.16
C TYR A 120 -8.43 -9.71 23.85
N LEU A 121 -7.71 -9.60 24.96
CA LEU A 121 -7.20 -10.75 25.71
C LEU A 121 -8.32 -11.65 26.25
N HIS A 122 -9.48 -11.08 26.60
CA HIS A 122 -10.64 -11.87 27.05
C HIS A 122 -11.29 -12.66 25.91
N GLU A 123 -11.13 -12.24 24.65
CA GLU A 123 -11.61 -13.03 23.50
C GLU A 123 -10.77 -14.29 23.33
N LEU A 124 -9.45 -14.19 23.54
CA LEU A 124 -8.53 -15.33 23.56
C LEU A 124 -8.82 -16.27 24.73
N LYS A 125 -8.95 -15.72 25.94
CA LYS A 125 -9.16 -16.52 27.16
C LYS A 125 -10.50 -17.25 27.20
N TYR A 126 -11.57 -16.59 26.75
CA TYR A 126 -12.92 -17.14 26.81
C TYR A 126 -13.40 -17.71 25.47
N ARG A 127 -12.56 -17.65 24.43
CA ARG A 127 -12.87 -18.07 23.04
C ARG A 127 -14.19 -17.49 22.53
N ARG A 128 -14.52 -16.28 22.96
CA ARG A 128 -15.78 -15.58 22.68
C ARG A 128 -15.46 -14.18 22.18
N SER A 129 -16.01 -13.82 21.02
CA SER A 129 -15.95 -12.43 20.55
C SER A 129 -16.81 -11.55 21.43
N SER A 130 -16.33 -10.34 21.74
CA SER A 130 -17.14 -9.31 22.37
C SER A 130 -18.28 -8.91 21.42
N SER A 131 -19.51 -8.79 21.93
CA SER A 131 -20.63 -8.22 21.18
C SER A 131 -20.65 -6.71 21.29
#